data_AF-A0A7T2S6T5-F1
#
_entry.id   AF-A0A7T2S6T5-F1
#
_cell.length_a   1.000
_cell.length_b   1.000
_cell.length_c   1.000
_cell.angle_alpha   90.00
_cell.angle_beta   90.00
_cell.angle_gamma   90.00
#
_symmetry.space_group_name_H-M   'P 1'
#
loop_
_entity.id
_entity.type
_entity.pdbx_description
1 polymer ?
#
loop_
_entity_poly.entity_id
_entity_poly.type
_entity_poly.pdbx_seq_one_letter_code
_entity_poly.pdbx_strand_id
1 'polypeptide(L)' 'MATPSYLALRGTPRTPRELPGDACIGRRFPSLHCYAWEFHVNGEPLAVEVNGPLVFDDDLPMIQAACDGAGMA' A
#
# COMPACT_ATOMS: atom_id res chain seq x y z
N MET A 1 -0.43 -6.59 -0.39
CA MET A 1 -1.47 -7.57 -0.78
C MET A 1 -2.68 -6.86 -1.33
N ALA A 2 -3.35 -7.43 -2.33
CA ALA A 2 -4.55 -6.86 -2.94
C ALA A 2 -5.48 -8.00 -3.34
N THR A 3 -6.80 -7.79 -3.30
CA THR A 3 -7.75 -8.81 -3.75
C THR A 3 -7.73 -8.94 -5.28
N PRO A 4 -8.02 -10.12 -5.84
CA PRO A 4 -8.15 -10.29 -7.29
C PRO A 4 -9.19 -9.36 -7.92
N SER A 5 -10.30 -9.09 -7.21
CA SER A 5 -11.34 -8.15 -7.66
C SER A 5 -10.84 -6.71 -7.72
N TYR A 6 -10.03 -6.28 -6.74
CA TYR A 6 -9.38 -4.97 -6.76
C TYR A 6 -8.44 -4.84 -7.96
N LEU A 7 -7.56 -5.83 -8.18
CA LEU A 7 -6.62 -5.85 -9.31
C LEU A 7 -7.32 -5.92 -10.67
N ALA A 8 -8.47 -6.62 -10.77
CA ALA A 8 -9.25 -6.66 -11.99
C ALA A 8 -9.87 -5.29 -12.36
N LEU A 9 -10.21 -4.47 -11.36
CA LEU A 9 -10.79 -3.14 -11.57
C LEU A 9 -9.74 -2.06 -11.82
N ARG A 10 -8.63 -2.09 -11.06
CA ARG A 10 -7.60 -1.03 -11.06
C ARG A 10 -6.36 -1.37 -11.87
N GLY A 11 -6.16 -2.65 -12.20
CA GLY A 11 -4.93 -3.16 -12.78
C GLY A 11 -3.91 -3.55 -11.70
N THR A 12 -2.85 -4.22 -12.14
CA THR A 12 -1.72 -4.60 -11.27
C THR A 12 -0.55 -3.66 -11.55
N PRO A 13 -0.05 -2.91 -10.55
CA PRO A 13 1.13 -2.08 -10.72
C PRO A 13 2.33 -2.97 -11.07
N ARG A 14 3.08 -2.59 -12.10
CA ARG A 14 4.26 -3.33 -12.59
C ARG A 14 5.55 -2.87 -11.94
N THR A 15 5.54 -1.66 -11.36
CA THR A 15 6.69 -1.10 -10.66
C THR A 15 6.25 -0.44 -9.35
N PRO A 16 7.09 -0.43 -8.29
CA PRO A 16 6.75 0.26 -7.04
C PRO A 16 6.45 1.76 -7.22
N ARG A 17 6.97 2.39 -8.28
CA ARG A 17 6.72 3.80 -8.59
C ARG A 17 5.30 4.10 -9.06
N GLU A 18 4.52 3.07 -9.41
CA GLU A 18 3.10 3.21 -9.80
C GLU A 18 2.19 3.30 -8.57
N LEU A 19 2.65 2.83 -7.40
CA LEU A 19 1.87 2.74 -6.16
C LEU A 19 1.29 4.07 -5.64
N PRO A 20 1.99 5.23 -5.72
CA PRO A 20 1.42 6.49 -5.25
C PRO A 20 0.16 6.95 -6.02
N GLY A 21 -0.10 6.39 -7.21
CA GLY A 21 -1.29 6.65 -8.01
C GLY A 21 -2.46 5.70 -7.75
N ASP A 22 -2.26 4.68 -6.93
CA ASP A 22 -3.26 3.66 -6.60
C ASP A 22 -3.76 3.80 -5.15
N ALA A 23 -4.88 3.16 -4.82
CA ALA A 23 -5.41 3.13 -3.45
C ALA A 23 -4.58 2.21 -2.54
N CYS A 24 -3.36 2.63 -2.24
CA CYS A 24 -2.50 1.97 -1.26
C CYS A 24 -2.95 2.35 0.16
N ILE A 25 -3.04 1.36 1.03
CA ILE A 25 -3.41 1.54 2.43
C ILE A 25 -2.14 1.92 3.19
N GLY A 26 -2.15 3.09 3.83
CA GLY A 26 -1.03 3.59 4.61
C GLY A 26 -0.99 3.00 6.01
N ARG A 27 0.22 2.93 6.57
CA ARG A 27 0.43 2.64 8.00
C ARG A 27 1.01 3.86 8.67
N ARG A 28 0.47 4.27 9.82
CA ARG A 28 0.92 5.41 10.60
C ARG A 28 1.48 4.96 11.93
N PHE A 29 2.68 5.41 12.24
CA PHE A 29 3.30 5.14 13.54
C PHE A 29 2.80 6.12 14.62
N PRO A 30 3.00 5.81 15.91
CA PRO A 30 2.73 6.75 17.01
C PRO A 30 3.43 8.10 16.88
N SER A 31 4.55 8.16 16.14
CA SER A 31 5.26 9.41 15.78
C SER A 31 4.50 10.30 14.78
N LEU A 32 3.31 9.89 14.35
CA LEU A 32 2.48 10.51 13.31
C LEU A 32 3.05 10.42 11.89
N HIS A 33 4.18 9.74 11.72
CA HIS A 33 4.75 9.49 10.39
C HIS A 33 4.06 8.31 9.72
N CYS A 34 3.72 8.48 8.44
CA CYS A 34 3.32 7.38 7.59
C CYS A 34 4.56 6.56 7.19
N TYR A 35 4.42 5.24 7.20
CA TYR A 35 5.46 4.32 6.75
C TYR A 35 5.59 4.40 5.23
N ALA A 36 6.79 4.73 4.75
CA ALA A 36 7.15 4.55 3.36
C ALA A 36 7.39 3.07 3.10
N TRP A 37 6.74 2.52 2.07
CA TRP A 37 6.90 1.11 1.71
C TRP A 37 8.29 0.89 1.13
N GLU A 38 8.98 -0.13 1.63
CA GLU A 38 10.37 -0.43 1.27
C GLU A 38 10.43 -1.57 0.25
N PHE A 39 11.15 -1.33 -0.84
CA PHE A 39 11.35 -2.25 -1.94
C PHE A 39 12.83 -2.38 -2.29
N HIS A 40 13.19 -3.45 -3.00
CA HIS A 40 14.47 -3.56 -3.70
C HIS A 40 14.19 -3.70 -5.20
N VAL A 41 14.68 -2.76 -6.00
CA VAL A 41 14.52 -2.76 -7.47
C VAL A 41 15.91 -2.83 -8.09
N ASN A 42 16.19 -3.90 -8.84
CA ASN A 42 17.51 -4.16 -9.42
C ASN A 42 18.65 -4.15 -8.39
N GLY A 43 18.38 -4.60 -7.17
CA GLY A 43 19.36 -4.62 -6.08
C GLY A 43 19.49 -3.30 -5.30
N GLU A 44 18.84 -2.24 -5.74
CA GLU A 44 18.88 -0.93 -5.08
C GLU A 44 17.65 -0.75 -4.17
N PRO A 45 17.82 -0.23 -2.93
CA PRO A 45 16.71 0.08 -2.05
C PRO A 45 15.88 1.24 -2.60
N LEU A 46 14.56 1.13 -2.49
CA LEU A 46 13.60 2.15 -2.89
C LEU A 46 12.52 2.27 -1.81
N ALA A 47 12.43 3.45 -1.20
CA ALA A 47 11.32 3.80 -0.33
C ALA A 47 10.25 4.55 -1.15
N VAL A 48 8.99 4.15 -1.02
CA VAL A 48 7.86 4.77 -1.71
C VAL A 48 6.86 5.24 -0.68
N GLU A 49 6.64 6.55 -0.62
CA GLU A 49 5.51 7.10 0.11
C GLU A 49 4.23 6.77 -0.65
N VAL A 50 3.38 5.96 -0.03
CA VAL A 50 2.08 5.62 -0.58
C VAL A 50 1.04 6.60 -0.07
N ASN A 51 0.19 7.06 -0.99
CA ASN A 51 -0.91 7.95 -0.66
C ASN A 51 -2.22 7.23 -1.00
N GLY A 52 -3.06 7.05 0.01
CA GLY A 52 -4.38 6.48 -0.22
C GLY A 52 -5.39 6.94 0.83
N PRO A 53 -6.68 6.66 0.60
CA PRO A 53 -7.76 7.19 1.42
C PRO A 53 -7.83 6.55 2.82
N LEU A 54 -7.11 5.44 3.03
CA LEU A 54 -7.11 4.69 4.28
C LEU A 54 -5.70 4.66 4.87
N VAL A 55 -5.61 5.04 6.14
CA VAL A 55 -4.38 4.96 6.93
C VAL A 55 -4.73 4.38 8.29
N PHE A 56 -4.02 3.32 8.69
CA PHE A 56 -4.23 2.64 9.96
C PHE A 56 -3.00 2.75 10.86
N ASP A 57 -3.20 2.67 12.16
CA ASP A 57 -2.14 2.60 13.18
C ASP A 57 -1.93 1.19 13.75
N ASP A 58 -2.73 0.21 13.29
CA ASP A 58 -2.65 -1.21 13.64
C ASP A 58 -2.71 -2.07 12.37
N ASP A 59 -1.99 -3.20 12.39
CA ASP A 59 -1.86 -4.12 11.27
C ASP A 59 -3.13 -4.93 11.00
N LEU A 60 -3.88 -5.31 12.05
CA LEU A 60 -5.09 -6.11 11.89
C LEU A 60 -6.20 -5.42 11.06
N PRO A 61 -6.64 -4.19 11.40
CA PRO A 61 -7.63 -3.49 10.59
C PRO A 61 -7.11 -3.14 9.19
N MET A 62 -5.79 -2.90 9.05
CA MET A 62 -5.15 -2.67 7.76
C MET A 62 -5.26 -3.89 6.84
N ILE A 63 -4.93 -5.08 7.35
CA ILE A 63 -5.02 -6.34 6.60
C ILE A 63 -6.47 -6.65 6.24
N GLN A 64 -7.41 -6.46 7.17
CA GLN A 64 -8.83 -6.71 6.91
C GLN A 64 -9.36 -5.81 5.79
N ALA A 65 -9.02 -4.50 5.80
CA ALA A 65 -9.41 -3.58 4.74
C ALA A 65 -8.85 -3.99 3.37
N ALA A 66 -7.60 -4.48 3.31
CA ALA A 66 -7.04 -5.02 2.07
C ALA A 66 -7.79 -6.27 1.60
N CYS A 67 -8.13 -7.20 2.50
CA CYS A 67 -8.92 -8.39 2.20
C CYS A 67 -10.34 -8.07 1.73
N ASP A 68 -10.92 -6.97 2.18
CA ASP A 68 -12.23 -6.47 1.75
C ASP A 68 -12.15 -5.70 0.43
N GLY A 69 -10.96 -5.56 -0.16
CA GLY A 69 -10.76 -4.89 -1.45
C GLY A 69 -10.76 -3.37 -1.37
N ALA A 70 -10.52 -2.79 -0.18
CA ALA A 70 -10.46 -1.34 -0.01
C ALA A 70 -9.17 -0.71 -0.58
N GLY A 71 -8.17 -1.53 -0.88
CA GLY A 71 -6.89 -1.07 -1.38
C GLY A 71 -5.80 -2.15 -1.34
N MET A 72 -4.56 -1.72 -1.47
CA MET A 72 -3.38 -2.58 -1.35
C MET A 72 -2.68 -2.37 0.00
N ALA A 73 -2.37 -3.45 0.73
CA ALA A 73 -1.53 -3.45 1.94
C ALA A 73 -0.56 -4.63 1.89
#